data_AF-A0A9E5EXT4-F1
#
_entry.id   AF-A0A9E5EXT4-F1
#
_cell.length_a   1.000
_cell.length_b   1.000
_cell.length_c   1.000
_cell.angle_alpha   90.00
_cell.angle_beta   90.00
_cell.angle_gamma   90.00
#
_symmetry.space_group_name_H-M   'P 1'
#
loop_
_entity.id
_entity.type
_entity.pdbx_description
1 polymer ?
#
loop_
_entity_poly.entity_id
_entity_poly.type
_entity_poly.pdbx_seq_one_letter_code
_entity_poly.pdbx_strand_id
1 'polypeptide(L)' 'MQAVYQNGTLLMEWCLECHRAPERHLRPRDQVFNMGFQPRDLNQADGSPHTQATLGAELRKKYDIRSLIECSTCHR' A
#
# COMPACT_ATOMS: atom_id res chain seq x y z
N MET A 1 18.42 17.70 18.12
CA MET A 1 17.05 17.50 17.59
C MET A 1 16.97 16.13 16.95
N GLN A 2 15.87 15.41 17.15
CA GLN A 2 15.64 14.14 16.48
C GLN A 2 15.19 14.44 15.04
N ALA A 3 15.96 13.98 14.04
CA ALA A 3 15.65 14.18 12.62
C ALA A 3 14.52 13.28 12.11
N VAL A 4 14.10 12.31 12.94
CA VAL A 4 13.09 11.30 12.63
C VAL A 4 12.11 11.22 13.79
N TYR A 5 10.83 11.09 13.46
CA TYR A 5 9.72 10.93 14.40
C TYR A 5 8.78 9.81 13.94
N GLN A 6 7.96 9.31 14.86
CA GLN A 6 6.96 8.28 14.57
C GLN A 6 5.74 8.89 13.88
N ASN A 7 5.45 8.49 12.64
CA ASN A 7 4.36 9.06 11.85
C ASN A 7 2.98 8.40 12.11
N GLY A 8 2.95 7.11 12.46
CA GLY A 8 1.71 6.36 12.73
C GLY A 8 1.66 5.83 14.16
N THR A 9 0.51 5.37 14.63
CA THR A 9 0.39 4.84 16.01
C THR A 9 1.18 3.55 16.22
N LEU A 10 1.42 2.78 15.15
CA LEU A 10 2.06 1.46 15.16
C LEU A 10 1.35 0.45 16.07
N LEU A 11 0.07 0.68 16.36
CA LEU A 11 -0.79 -0.28 17.04
C LEU A 11 -1.27 -1.35 16.05
N MET A 12 -1.70 -2.51 16.57
CA MET A 12 -2.21 -3.61 15.76
C MET A 12 -3.29 -3.17 14.77
N GLU A 13 -4.21 -2.30 15.19
CA GLU A 13 -5.28 -1.77 14.35
C GLU A 13 -4.74 -1.03 13.12
N TRP A 14 -3.69 -0.22 13.29
CA TRP A 14 -3.07 0.53 12.21
C TRP A 14 -2.48 -0.40 11.15
N CYS A 15 -1.80 -1.47 11.58
CA CYS A 15 -1.31 -2.50 10.65
C CYS A 15 -2.47 -3.25 9.98
N LEU A 16 -3.51 -3.60 10.75
CA LEU A 16 -4.65 -4.37 10.26
C LEU A 16 -5.52 -3.60 9.28
N GLU A 17 -5.59 -2.28 9.36
CA GLU A 17 -6.27 -1.44 8.35
C GLU A 17 -5.71 -1.73 6.94
N CYS A 18 -4.38 -1.73 6.81
CA CYS A 18 -3.71 -2.07 5.57
C CYS A 18 -3.86 -3.55 5.22
N HIS A 19 -3.78 -4.47 6.19
CA HIS A 19 -3.92 -5.91 5.89
C HIS A 19 -5.33 -6.29 5.43
N ARG A 20 -6.38 -5.59 5.90
CA ARG A 20 -7.78 -5.82 5.50
C ARG A 20 -8.08 -5.30 4.10
N ALA A 21 -7.46 -4.20 3.68
CA ALA A 21 -7.66 -3.58 2.37
C ALA A 21 -6.33 -3.07 1.77
N PRO A 22 -5.40 -3.98 1.43
CA PRO A 22 -4.04 -3.60 1.03
C PRO A 22 -4.03 -2.71 -0.21
N GLU A 23 -4.97 -2.91 -1.15
CA GLU A 23 -5.12 -2.11 -2.37
C GLU A 23 -5.15 -0.59 -2.12
N ARG A 24 -5.62 -0.14 -0.95
CA ARG A 24 -5.66 1.28 -0.60
C ARG A 24 -4.29 1.92 -0.39
N HIS A 25 -3.22 1.12 -0.30
CA HIS A 25 -1.87 1.59 0.00
C HIS A 25 -0.78 0.99 -0.91
N LEU A 26 -1.14 0.09 -1.82
CA LEU A 26 -0.17 -0.53 -2.73
C LEU A 26 0.46 0.48 -3.67
N ARG A 27 1.73 0.22 -3.99
CA ARG A 27 2.53 0.92 -4.99
C ARG A 27 3.29 -0.08 -5.87
N PRO A 28 3.68 0.30 -7.08
CA PRO A 28 4.54 -0.52 -7.94
C PRO A 28 5.90 -0.78 -7.28
N ARG A 29 6.49 -1.95 -7.56
CA ARG A 29 7.77 -2.37 -6.95
C ARG A 29 8.93 -1.42 -7.27
N ASP A 30 8.95 -0.82 -8.45
CA ASP A 30 9.95 0.16 -8.89
C ASP A 30 9.79 1.53 -8.21
N GLN A 31 8.65 1.81 -7.59
CA GLN A 31 8.35 3.07 -6.89
C GLN A 31 8.44 2.95 -5.37
N VAL A 32 8.92 1.81 -4.83
CA VAL A 32 8.98 1.57 -3.38
C VAL A 32 9.83 2.62 -2.66
N PHE A 33 10.96 3.02 -3.25
CA PHE A 33 11.89 3.99 -2.68
C PHE A 33 11.63 5.43 -3.12
N ASN A 34 10.64 5.67 -3.97
CA ASN A 34 10.24 7.02 -4.37
C ASN A 34 9.32 7.62 -3.30
N MET A 35 9.87 8.54 -2.51
CA MET A 35 9.14 9.22 -1.43
C MET A 35 8.05 10.18 -1.93
N GLY A 36 8.14 10.62 -3.19
CA GLY A 36 7.18 11.54 -3.82
C GLY A 36 6.13 10.84 -4.70
N PHE A 37 6.16 9.51 -4.80
CA PHE A 37 5.26 8.76 -5.67
C PHE A 37 3.80 9.03 -5.35
N GLN A 38 3.03 9.31 -6.39
CA GLN A 38 1.58 9.38 -6.34
C GLN A 38 0.95 8.49 -7.42
N PRO A 39 -0.21 7.87 -7.17
CA PRO A 39 -0.85 7.00 -8.16
C PRO A 39 -1.05 7.67 -9.52
N ARG A 40 -1.37 8.98 -9.52
CA ARG A 40 -1.58 9.79 -10.73
C ARG A 40 -0.34 9.95 -11.62
N ASP A 41 0.85 9.59 -11.12
CA ASP A 41 2.09 9.63 -11.90
C ASP A 41 2.12 8.52 -12.97
N LEU A 42 1.17 7.57 -12.91
CA LEU A 42 0.98 6.51 -13.89
C LEU A 42 -0.36 6.70 -14.62
N ASN A 43 -0.36 6.37 -15.91
CA ASN A 43 -1.56 6.37 -16.73
C ASN A 43 -2.10 4.95 -16.92
N GLN A 44 -3.42 4.85 -16.93
CA GLN A 44 -4.17 3.67 -17.33
C GLN A 44 -4.05 3.45 -18.84
N ALA A 45 -4.52 2.28 -19.30
CA ALA A 45 -4.48 1.91 -20.72
C ALA A 45 -5.26 2.88 -21.63
N ASP A 46 -6.27 3.58 -21.10
CA ASP A 46 -7.08 4.58 -21.81
C ASP A 46 -6.45 5.99 -21.79
N GLY A 47 -5.27 6.15 -21.18
CA GLY A 47 -4.56 7.42 -21.07
C GLY A 47 -4.99 8.30 -19.88
N SER A 48 -5.98 7.88 -19.08
CA SER A 48 -6.37 8.59 -17.86
C SER A 48 -5.41 8.30 -16.70
N PRO A 49 -5.16 9.25 -15.77
CA PRO A 49 -4.29 9.00 -14.63
C PRO A 49 -4.91 7.97 -13.67
N HIS A 50 -4.08 7.12 -13.07
CA HIS A 50 -4.53 6.20 -12.05
C HIS A 50 -5.01 6.92 -10.79
N THR A 51 -6.03 6.35 -10.14
CA THR A 51 -6.36 6.64 -8.74
C THR A 51 -5.77 5.54 -7.86
N GLN A 52 -5.69 5.77 -6.55
CA GLN A 52 -5.26 4.72 -5.62
C GLN A 52 -6.14 3.47 -5.70
N ALA A 53 -7.45 3.63 -5.92
CA ALA A 53 -8.38 2.52 -6.05
C ALA A 53 -8.12 1.67 -7.30
N THR A 54 -7.89 2.32 -8.46
CA THR A 54 -7.66 1.60 -9.72
C THR A 54 -6.29 0.93 -9.74
N LEU A 55 -5.23 1.66 -9.37
CA LEU A 55 -3.88 1.11 -9.28
C LEU A 55 -3.79 0.00 -8.22
N GLY A 56 -4.36 0.23 -7.05
CA GLY A 56 -4.37 -0.74 -5.97
C GLY A 56 -5.01 -2.07 -6.35
N ALA A 57 -6.18 -2.02 -7.00
CA ALA A 57 -6.88 -3.22 -7.46
C ALA A 57 -6.06 -4.00 -8.50
N GLU A 58 -5.41 -3.30 -9.44
CA GLU A 58 -4.53 -3.91 -10.43
C GLU A 58 -3.33 -4.58 -9.77
N LEU A 59 -2.63 -3.87 -8.87
CA LEU A 59 -1.44 -4.38 -8.20
C LEU A 59 -1.76 -5.56 -7.29
N ARG A 60 -2.89 -5.53 -6.58
CA ARG A 60 -3.34 -6.65 -5.75
C ARG A 60 -3.48 -7.92 -6.58
N LYS A 61 -4.10 -7.82 -7.76
CA LYS A 61 -4.24 -8.94 -8.70
C LYS A 61 -2.91 -9.35 -9.29
N LYS A 62 -2.11 -8.40 -9.78
CA LYS A 62 -0.80 -8.63 -10.43
C LYS A 62 0.19 -9.35 -9.54
N TYR A 63 0.16 -9.08 -8.24
CA TYR A 63 1.10 -9.63 -7.26
C TYR A 63 0.51 -10.75 -6.40
N ASP A 64 -0.69 -11.25 -6.70
CA ASP A 64 -1.42 -12.25 -5.88
C ASP A 64 -1.44 -11.89 -4.39
N ILE A 65 -1.73 -10.63 -4.07
CA ILE A 65 -1.69 -10.15 -2.69
C ILE A 65 -2.94 -10.62 -1.94
N ARG A 66 -2.69 -11.33 -0.84
CA ARG A 66 -3.71 -11.87 0.06
C ARG A 66 -3.89 -10.96 1.26
N SER A 67 -5.10 -10.95 1.81
CA SER A 67 -5.35 -10.35 3.12
C SER A 67 -4.88 -11.33 4.19
N LEU A 68 -3.92 -10.90 5.00
CA LEU A 68 -3.33 -11.73 6.07
C LEU A 68 -3.73 -11.16 7.41
N ILE A 69 -4.80 -11.69 8.00
CA ILE A 69 -5.39 -11.19 9.26
C ILE A 69 -5.37 -12.22 10.39
N GLU A 70 -4.73 -13.36 10.16
CA GLU A 70 -4.59 -14.42 11.15
C GLU A 70 -3.53 -14.07 12.21
N CYS A 71 -3.77 -14.43 13.47
CA CYS A 71 -2.87 -14.12 14.59
C CYS A 71 -1.44 -14.64 14.35
N SER A 72 -1.30 -15.84 13.77
CA SER A 72 -0.02 -16.48 13.46
C SER A 72 0.81 -15.77 12.39
N THR A 73 0.21 -14.84 11.65
CA THR A 73 0.93 -13.99 10.69
C THR A 73 1.99 -13.15 11.40
N CYS A 74 1.66 -12.62 12.59
CA CYS A 74 2.48 -11.66 13.32
C CYS A 74 2.87 -12.12 14.74
N HIS A 75 2.00 -12.85 15.44
CA HIS A 75 2.22 -13.32 16.81
C HIS A 75 2.68 -14.78 16.79
N ARG A 76 3.98 -14.96 16.55
CA ARG A 76 4.65 -16.26 16.55
C ARG A 76 5.19 -16.61 17.92
#